data_AF-A0A4P9ZA96-F1
#
_entry.id   AF-A0A4P9ZA96-F1
#
_cell.length_a   1.000
_cell.length_b   1.000
_cell.length_c   1.000
_cell.angle_alpha   90.00
_cell.angle_beta   90.00
_cell.angle_gamma   90.00
#
_symmetry.space_group_name_H-M   'P 1'
#
loop_
_entity.id
_entity.type
_entity.pdbx_description
1 polymer ?
#
loop_
_entity_poly.entity_id
_entity_poly.type
_entity_poly.pdbx_seq_one_letter_code
_entity_poly.pdbx_strand_id
1 'polypeptide(L)'
;MYPPIPAIFAEKISPAAAATFADCRAFVEDYCLPADSFFLQQISTDPERRWKEADAPSRGLWNMFLPRLYKEGAGFTNVEYGYMAEHLGRSVTAPDTGYMVILSRSGAPEQKCRWLAPLLDGTIFSAFLMTEKSTSSFNVLNISWFTSGAGDPNCAVCLVMCKPGSDDSKPYANHTVLFVDAIKALSSGRERLVRPLTVFGFDEAPYGHCEIVFGQYEMTDCRGDNAVLHTVGGGFEIIQSRLGPGRIHHSMRAIGVGEQALLTRELFQTAYAQFQIDLERCRLLVLNAAHTIDVRDTKATLREIAMAKIEVTRTVLRLLDWGIQMNDAVCFAGHTFGPHLARHAVHKFPEIEKYCEQHEQRRAEVARL
;
A
#
# COMPACT_ATOMS: atom_id res chain seq x y z
N MET A 1 13.35 18.36 14.72
CA MET A 1 12.60 19.08 13.67
C MET A 1 12.58 18.19 12.45
N TYR A 2 11.41 17.96 11.84
CA TYR A 2 11.30 17.11 10.64
C TYR A 2 12.10 17.73 9.48
N PRO A 3 12.81 16.94 8.65
CA PRO A 3 13.62 17.49 7.56
C PRO A 3 12.76 18.31 6.58
N PRO A 4 13.30 19.41 6.03
CA PRO A 4 12.63 20.12 4.94
C PRO A 4 12.73 19.32 3.64
N ILE A 5 11.92 19.72 2.64
CA ILE A 5 12.02 19.17 1.28
C ILE A 5 13.44 19.41 0.76
N PRO A 6 14.12 18.41 0.15
CA PRO A 6 15.47 18.61 -0.33
C PRO A 6 15.52 19.72 -1.38
N ALA A 7 16.52 20.60 -1.27
CA ALA A 7 16.56 21.87 -2.01
C ALA A 7 16.41 21.71 -3.54
N ILE A 8 16.93 20.62 -4.11
CA ILE A 8 16.82 20.31 -5.55
C ILE A 8 15.38 20.08 -6.03
N PHE A 9 14.45 19.79 -5.12
CA PHE A 9 13.03 19.62 -5.43
C PHE A 9 12.19 20.84 -5.02
N ALA A 10 12.76 21.87 -4.36
CA ALA A 10 12.00 23.00 -3.84
C ALA A 10 11.19 23.73 -4.91
N GLU A 11 11.77 23.96 -6.09
CA GLU A 11 11.10 24.61 -7.23
C GLU A 11 10.04 23.72 -7.92
N LYS A 12 9.98 22.44 -7.56
CA LYS A 12 9.01 21.48 -8.10
C LYS A 12 7.75 21.35 -7.25
N ILE A 13 7.68 22.10 -6.14
CA ILE A 13 6.56 22.11 -5.22
C ILE A 13 5.67 23.30 -5.55
N SER A 14 4.41 23.03 -5.88
CA SER A 14 3.43 24.10 -6.09
C SER A 14 3.05 24.78 -4.77
N PRO A 15 2.57 26.04 -4.80
CA PRO A 15 2.04 26.70 -3.61
C PRO A 15 0.91 25.92 -2.93
N ALA A 16 0.06 25.25 -3.73
CA ALA A 16 -1.01 24.40 -3.22
C ALA A 16 -0.47 23.17 -2.46
N ALA A 17 0.56 22.50 -3.00
CA ALA A 17 1.23 21.41 -2.31
C ALA A 17 1.95 21.88 -1.04
N ALA A 18 2.59 23.05 -1.05
CA ALA A 18 3.24 23.63 0.12
C ALA A 18 2.26 23.88 1.28
N ALA A 19 1.08 24.43 0.99
CA ALA A 19 0.01 24.59 1.99
C ALA A 19 -0.47 23.23 2.50
N THR A 20 -0.72 22.29 1.59
CA THR A 20 -1.17 20.94 1.93
C THR A 20 -0.14 20.17 2.74
N PHE A 21 1.17 20.40 2.55
CA PHE A 21 2.21 19.80 3.39
C PHE A 21 2.12 20.27 4.83
N ALA A 22 1.87 21.56 5.05
CA ALA A 22 1.69 22.09 6.39
C ALA A 22 0.47 21.45 7.08
N ASP A 23 -0.65 21.33 6.35
CA ASP A 23 -1.88 20.70 6.85
C ASP A 23 -1.68 19.20 7.11
N CYS A 24 -1.03 18.49 6.19
CA CYS A 24 -0.71 17.07 6.33
C CYS A 24 0.19 16.82 7.54
N ARG A 25 1.23 17.64 7.72
CA ARG A 25 2.11 17.57 8.89
C ARG A 25 1.34 17.81 10.17
N ALA A 26 0.55 18.88 10.24
CA ALA A 26 -0.25 19.20 11.43
C ALA A 26 -1.26 18.09 11.74
N PHE A 27 -1.93 17.53 10.72
CA PHE A 27 -2.84 16.40 10.91
C PHE A 27 -2.15 15.18 11.50
N VAL A 28 -0.98 14.80 10.96
CA VAL A 28 -0.23 13.65 11.45
C VAL A 28 0.28 13.90 12.86
N GLU A 29 0.88 15.07 13.12
CA GLU A 29 1.51 15.40 14.40
C GLU A 29 0.50 15.65 15.53
N ASP A 30 -0.56 16.39 15.24
CA ASP A 30 -1.51 16.85 16.26
C ASP A 30 -2.71 15.90 16.43
N TYR A 31 -2.96 15.01 15.46
CA TYR A 31 -4.15 14.16 15.45
C TYR A 31 -3.83 12.68 15.33
N CYS A 32 -3.11 12.24 14.30
CA CYS A 32 -2.88 10.83 14.05
C CYS A 32 -1.92 10.18 15.06
N LEU A 33 -0.74 10.76 15.29
CA LEU A 33 0.24 10.21 16.23
C LEU A 33 -0.30 10.12 17.67
N PRO A 34 -1.02 11.13 18.21
CA PRO A 34 -1.69 10.97 19.50
C PRO A 34 -2.76 9.88 19.49
N ALA A 35 -3.54 9.77 18.41
CA ALA A 35 -4.61 8.80 18.27
C ALA A 35 -4.10 7.35 18.12
N ASP A 36 -2.89 7.13 17.60
CA ASP A 36 -2.36 5.78 17.36
C ASP A 36 -2.36 4.90 18.62
N SER A 37 -1.93 5.46 19.75
CA SER A 37 -1.91 4.74 21.03
C SER A 37 -3.32 4.37 21.52
N PHE A 38 -4.27 5.29 21.36
CA PHE A 38 -5.66 5.09 21.75
C PHE A 38 -6.35 4.09 20.82
N PHE A 39 -6.19 4.25 19.51
CA PHE A 39 -6.69 3.34 18.49
C PHE A 39 -6.23 1.90 18.79
N LEU A 40 -4.93 1.69 19.03
CA LEU A 40 -4.39 0.36 19.33
C LEU A 40 -4.94 -0.25 20.63
N GLN A 41 -5.24 0.58 21.64
CA GLN A 41 -5.86 0.14 22.89
C GLN A 41 -7.35 -0.20 22.75
N GLN A 42 -8.05 0.45 21.82
CA GLN A 42 -9.46 0.20 21.56
C GLN A 42 -9.70 -1.12 20.82
N ILE A 43 -8.68 -1.66 20.15
CA ILE A 43 -8.83 -2.93 19.44
C ILE A 43 -9.03 -4.05 20.48
N SER A 44 -10.25 -4.59 20.51
CA SER A 44 -10.64 -5.66 21.43
C SER A 44 -9.68 -6.86 21.38
N THR A 45 -9.44 -7.51 22.52
CA THR A 45 -8.69 -8.78 22.59
C THR A 45 -9.55 -10.00 22.28
N ASP A 46 -10.88 -9.82 22.21
CA ASP A 46 -11.84 -10.85 21.80
C ASP A 46 -11.70 -11.09 20.28
N PRO A 47 -11.30 -12.29 19.84
CA PRO A 47 -11.13 -12.62 18.42
C PRO A 47 -12.36 -12.32 17.55
N GLU A 48 -13.57 -12.33 18.10
CA GLU A 48 -14.80 -12.08 17.32
C GLU A 48 -15.15 -10.59 17.19
N ARG A 49 -14.72 -9.76 18.14
CA ARG A 49 -15.04 -8.31 18.18
C ARG A 49 -13.92 -7.44 17.64
N ARG A 50 -12.68 -7.91 17.76
CA ARG A 50 -11.45 -7.26 17.30
C ARG A 50 -11.51 -6.76 15.84
N TRP A 51 -12.30 -7.43 15.00
CA TRP A 51 -12.46 -7.12 13.57
C TRP A 51 -13.63 -6.18 13.25
N LYS A 52 -14.50 -5.87 14.23
CA LYS A 52 -15.74 -5.11 14.00
C LYS A 52 -15.70 -3.70 14.59
N GLU A 53 -14.70 -3.42 15.42
CA GLU A 53 -14.65 -2.21 16.25
C GLU A 53 -13.36 -1.44 15.93
N ALA A 54 -13.43 -0.49 14.98
CA ALA A 54 -12.64 0.73 15.04
C ALA A 54 -13.18 1.79 14.07
N ASP A 55 -13.55 2.96 14.60
CA ASP A 55 -13.68 4.17 13.78
C ASP A 55 -12.30 4.84 13.73
N ALA A 56 -11.66 4.83 12.55
CA ALA A 56 -10.50 5.68 12.31
C ALA A 56 -11.00 7.10 11.98
N PRO A 57 -10.56 8.15 12.69
CA PRO A 57 -10.97 9.51 12.38
C PRO A 57 -10.47 9.94 10.99
N SER A 58 -11.36 10.41 10.10
CA SER A 58 -10.97 11.00 8.81
C SER A 58 -11.23 12.52 8.81
N ARG A 59 -10.20 13.33 8.51
CA ARG A 59 -10.29 14.81 8.36
C ARG A 59 -10.34 15.27 6.90
N GLY A 60 -10.99 14.50 6.00
CA GLY A 60 -11.04 14.86 4.58
C GLY A 60 -9.71 14.78 3.82
N LEU A 61 -8.64 14.28 4.46
CA LEU A 61 -7.31 14.05 3.87
C LEU A 61 -7.19 12.70 3.15
N TRP A 62 -8.33 12.09 2.85
CA TRP A 62 -8.46 10.72 2.33
C TRP A 62 -8.04 10.59 0.85
N ASN A 63 -8.07 11.68 0.09
CA ASN A 63 -7.91 11.65 -1.38
C ASN A 63 -6.75 12.54 -1.91
N MET A 64 -5.62 12.59 -1.21
CA MET A 64 -4.44 13.35 -1.68
C MET A 64 -3.56 12.57 -2.66
N PHE A 65 -3.78 11.26 -2.78
CA PHE A 65 -2.83 10.33 -3.40
C PHE A 65 -2.97 10.12 -4.90
N LEU A 66 -4.10 10.52 -5.48
CA LEU A 66 -4.31 10.45 -6.92
C LEU A 66 -3.53 11.58 -7.60
N PRO A 67 -2.52 11.26 -8.44
CA PRO A 67 -1.75 12.28 -9.12
C PRO A 67 -2.62 13.17 -10.03
N ARG A 68 -2.10 14.34 -10.41
CA ARG A 68 -2.74 15.34 -11.30
C ARG A 68 -3.29 14.78 -12.61
N LEU A 69 -2.75 13.65 -13.06
CA LEU A 69 -3.22 12.94 -14.24
C LEU A 69 -4.68 12.45 -14.10
N TYR A 70 -5.17 12.29 -12.88
CA TYR A 70 -6.51 11.75 -12.58
C TYR A 70 -7.46 12.89 -12.19
N LYS A 71 -8.62 12.95 -12.86
CA LYS A 71 -9.63 14.00 -12.64
C LYS A 71 -10.20 13.97 -11.23
N GLU A 72 -10.24 12.79 -10.63
CA GLU A 72 -10.79 12.53 -9.31
C GLU A 72 -9.79 12.83 -8.18
N GLY A 73 -8.54 13.19 -8.50
CA GLY A 73 -7.48 13.45 -7.53
C GLY A 73 -7.28 14.91 -7.14
N ALA A 74 -6.55 15.14 -6.04
CA ALA A 74 -6.24 16.48 -5.52
C ALA A 74 -5.29 17.31 -6.41
N GLY A 75 -4.78 16.75 -7.52
CA GLY A 75 -4.02 17.52 -8.51
C GLY A 75 -2.51 17.57 -8.29
N PHE A 76 -1.95 16.74 -7.40
CA PHE A 76 -0.52 16.73 -7.06
C PHE A 76 0.32 15.88 -8.01
N THR A 77 1.58 16.24 -8.19
CA THR A 77 2.60 15.41 -8.86
C THR A 77 3.02 14.22 -7.99
N ASN A 78 3.75 13.26 -8.55
CA ASN A 78 4.31 12.16 -7.76
C ASN A 78 5.35 12.66 -6.76
N VAL A 79 6.12 13.72 -7.09
CA VAL A 79 7.04 14.38 -6.14
C VAL A 79 6.27 14.96 -4.96
N GLU A 80 5.21 15.74 -5.24
CA GLU A 80 4.42 16.39 -4.21
C GLU A 80 3.73 15.36 -3.31
N TYR A 81 2.98 14.42 -3.88
CA TYR A 81 2.31 13.40 -3.06
C TYR A 81 3.30 12.44 -2.40
N GLY A 82 4.41 12.10 -3.04
CA GLY A 82 5.46 11.26 -2.44
C GLY A 82 5.94 11.85 -1.12
N TYR A 83 6.18 13.15 -1.07
CA TYR A 83 6.57 13.82 0.18
C TYR A 83 5.44 13.85 1.22
N MET A 84 4.17 14.00 0.80
CA MET A 84 3.02 13.88 1.72
C MET A 84 2.93 12.47 2.30
N ALA A 85 3.17 11.45 1.48
CA ALA A 85 3.15 10.04 1.85
C ALA A 85 4.22 9.72 2.90
N GLU A 86 5.36 10.42 2.89
CA GLU A 86 6.37 10.31 3.94
C GLU A 86 5.79 10.67 5.32
N HIS A 87 5.14 11.83 5.42
CA HIS A 87 4.47 12.25 6.65
C HIS A 87 3.35 11.29 7.06
N LEU A 88 2.49 10.89 6.13
CA LEU A 88 1.40 9.96 6.40
C LEU A 88 1.89 8.60 6.88
N GLY A 89 3.06 8.13 6.41
CA GLY A 89 3.63 6.84 6.82
C GLY A 89 4.10 6.79 8.28
N ARG A 90 4.15 7.94 8.96
CA ARG A 90 4.56 8.01 10.37
C ARG A 90 3.52 7.45 11.34
N SER A 91 2.28 7.27 10.89
CA SER A 91 1.16 6.90 11.75
C SER A 91 0.35 5.74 11.18
N VAL A 92 -0.18 4.90 12.07
CA VAL A 92 -1.01 3.75 11.69
C VAL A 92 -2.45 4.15 11.38
N THR A 93 -2.92 5.28 11.91
CA THR A 93 -4.26 5.84 11.67
C THR A 93 -4.35 6.74 10.44
N ALA A 94 -3.23 6.95 9.73
CA ALA A 94 -3.22 7.78 8.54
C ALA A 94 -3.88 7.08 7.33
N PRO A 95 -4.62 7.82 6.47
CA PRO A 95 -5.29 7.27 5.29
C PRO A 95 -4.39 6.46 4.36
N ASP A 96 -4.92 5.35 3.83
CA ASP A 96 -4.26 4.55 2.78
C ASP A 96 -4.83 4.86 1.39
N THR A 97 -4.05 4.57 0.35
CA THR A 97 -4.36 4.98 -1.03
C THR A 97 -5.33 4.06 -1.76
N GLY A 98 -5.71 2.93 -1.14
CA GLY A 98 -6.60 1.92 -1.71
C GLY A 98 -6.23 1.48 -3.13
N TYR A 99 -7.19 0.88 -3.82
CA TYR A 99 -7.07 0.51 -5.25
C TYR A 99 -7.75 1.54 -6.17
N MET A 100 -7.95 2.76 -5.68
CA MET A 100 -8.66 3.84 -6.37
C MET A 100 -7.95 4.31 -7.65
N VAL A 101 -6.61 4.28 -7.69
CA VAL A 101 -5.83 4.61 -8.91
C VAL A 101 -6.24 3.74 -10.09
N ILE A 102 -6.44 2.44 -9.84
CA ILE A 102 -6.82 1.46 -10.86
C ILE A 102 -8.23 1.77 -11.40
N LEU A 103 -9.17 2.06 -10.49
CA LEU A 103 -10.55 2.44 -10.84
C LEU A 103 -10.63 3.77 -11.59
N SER A 104 -9.89 4.79 -11.14
CA SER A 104 -9.84 6.11 -11.81
C SER A 104 -9.27 5.99 -13.23
N ARG A 105 -8.25 5.15 -13.43
CA ARG A 105 -7.64 4.93 -14.75
C ARG A 105 -8.51 4.11 -15.70
N SER A 106 -9.02 2.98 -15.22
CA SER A 106 -9.48 1.89 -16.08
C SER A 106 -10.93 1.48 -15.84
N GLY A 107 -11.61 2.08 -14.86
CA GLY A 107 -13.00 1.79 -14.55
C GLY A 107 -13.98 2.39 -15.55
N ALA A 108 -14.98 1.61 -15.94
CA ALA A 108 -16.15 2.10 -16.68
C ALA A 108 -16.95 3.12 -15.84
N PRO A 109 -17.74 4.02 -16.46
CA PRO A 109 -18.50 5.04 -15.73
C PRO A 109 -19.36 4.49 -14.59
N GLU A 110 -20.02 3.34 -14.79
CA GLU A 110 -20.86 2.70 -13.78
C GLU A 110 -20.02 2.10 -12.64
N GLN A 111 -18.83 1.55 -12.97
CA GLN A 111 -17.89 1.04 -11.97
C GLN A 111 -17.33 2.20 -11.12
N LYS A 112 -17.01 3.34 -11.74
CA LYS A 112 -16.56 4.54 -11.02
C LYS A 112 -17.64 5.09 -10.11
N CYS A 113 -18.87 5.22 -10.61
CA CYS A 113 -19.99 5.70 -9.81
C CYS A 113 -20.25 4.80 -8.59
N ARG A 114 -20.27 3.47 -8.81
CA ARG A 114 -20.60 2.51 -7.74
C ARG A 114 -19.48 2.29 -6.73
N TRP A 115 -18.22 2.35 -7.15
CA TRP A 115 -17.08 1.96 -6.31
C TRP A 115 -16.09 3.08 -6.05
N LEU A 116 -15.70 3.82 -7.09
CA LEU A 116 -14.67 4.85 -6.94
C LEU A 116 -15.16 6.00 -6.05
N ALA A 117 -16.36 6.53 -6.28
CA ALA A 117 -16.86 7.65 -5.48
C ALA A 117 -16.95 7.30 -3.97
N PRO A 118 -17.59 6.18 -3.56
CA PRO A 118 -17.61 5.79 -2.14
C PRO A 118 -16.22 5.53 -1.53
N LEU A 119 -15.27 5.01 -2.31
CA LEU A 119 -13.88 4.81 -1.87
C LEU A 119 -13.17 6.16 -1.64
N LEU A 120 -13.40 7.15 -2.52
CA LEU A 120 -12.82 8.50 -2.39
C LEU A 120 -13.41 9.25 -1.20
N ASP A 121 -14.67 8.99 -0.87
CA ASP A 121 -15.36 9.53 0.30
C ASP A 121 -14.99 8.80 1.60
N GLY A 122 -14.27 7.68 1.52
CA GLY A 122 -13.87 6.87 2.67
C GLY A 122 -15.03 6.12 3.36
N THR A 123 -16.15 5.94 2.65
CA THR A 123 -17.34 5.25 3.17
C THR A 123 -17.29 3.74 3.01
N ILE A 124 -16.42 3.26 2.12
CA ILE A 124 -16.12 1.83 1.92
C ILE A 124 -14.62 1.62 1.78
N PHE A 125 -14.20 0.37 1.96
CA PHE A 125 -12.84 -0.10 1.68
C PHE A 125 -12.81 -1.08 0.52
N SER A 126 -11.59 -1.31 0.02
CA SER A 126 -11.32 -2.24 -1.07
C SER A 126 -10.18 -3.17 -0.73
N ALA A 127 -10.25 -4.40 -1.24
CA ALA A 127 -9.20 -5.40 -1.13
C ALA A 127 -8.74 -5.86 -2.51
N PHE A 128 -7.49 -6.34 -2.62
CA PHE A 128 -6.94 -6.87 -3.88
C PHE A 128 -6.43 -8.29 -3.69
N LEU A 129 -7.00 -9.19 -4.49
CA LEU A 129 -6.81 -10.63 -4.39
C LEU A 129 -6.00 -11.07 -5.60
N MET A 130 -4.70 -11.27 -5.40
CA MET A 130 -3.76 -11.70 -6.44
C MET A 130 -2.79 -12.78 -5.96
N THR A 131 -2.44 -12.78 -4.68
CA THR A 131 -1.52 -13.76 -4.12
C THR A 131 -2.26 -15.05 -3.77
N GLU A 132 -1.68 -16.19 -4.15
CA GLU A 132 -2.17 -17.54 -3.88
C GLU A 132 -1.12 -18.33 -3.06
N LYS A 133 -1.54 -19.39 -2.35
CA LYS A 133 -0.64 -20.26 -1.55
C LYS A 133 0.28 -21.16 -2.40
N SER A 134 -0.07 -21.40 -3.67
CA SER A 134 0.70 -22.19 -4.65
C SER A 134 0.88 -21.39 -5.94
N THR A 135 1.69 -21.88 -6.89
CA THR A 135 1.82 -21.27 -8.24
C THR A 135 0.44 -21.02 -8.84
N SER A 136 0.22 -19.76 -9.27
CA SER A 136 -1.04 -19.20 -9.77
C SER A 136 -1.85 -20.21 -10.56
N SER A 137 -2.96 -20.66 -9.98
CA SER A 137 -3.84 -21.62 -10.61
C SER A 137 -4.76 -20.91 -11.62
N PHE A 138 -4.94 -21.55 -12.76
CA PHE A 138 -5.43 -20.98 -14.02
C PHE A 138 -6.95 -20.72 -14.07
N ASN A 139 -7.61 -20.52 -12.94
CA ASN A 139 -9.05 -20.25 -12.87
C ASN A 139 -9.29 -19.28 -11.70
N VAL A 140 -10.37 -18.50 -11.74
CA VAL A 140 -10.76 -17.49 -10.71
C VAL A 140 -10.83 -18.04 -9.27
N LEU A 141 -10.65 -19.34 -9.02
CA LEU A 141 -11.13 -19.99 -7.81
C LEU A 141 -10.05 -20.88 -7.21
N ASN A 142 -9.56 -20.50 -6.04
CA ASN A 142 -9.83 -21.30 -4.83
C ASN A 142 -9.37 -20.57 -3.56
N ILE A 143 -8.18 -19.96 -3.53
CA ILE A 143 -7.62 -19.37 -2.30
C ILE A 143 -6.83 -18.11 -2.61
N SER A 144 -7.31 -16.95 -2.20
CA SER A 144 -6.46 -15.76 -2.07
C SER A 144 -5.83 -15.73 -0.68
N TRP A 145 -4.55 -15.38 -0.64
CA TRP A 145 -3.74 -15.35 0.57
C TRP A 145 -3.07 -13.99 0.69
N PHE A 146 -2.95 -13.49 1.92
CA PHE A 146 -2.34 -12.19 2.20
C PHE A 146 -3.14 -11.02 1.59
N THR A 147 -4.46 -11.06 1.75
CA THR A 147 -5.36 -10.02 1.23
C THR A 147 -5.52 -8.90 2.25
N SER A 148 -4.83 -7.78 2.03
CA SER A 148 -4.92 -6.59 2.86
C SER A 148 -6.33 -5.98 2.87
N GLY A 149 -6.81 -5.58 4.05
CA GLY A 149 -8.05 -4.81 4.23
C GLY A 149 -9.34 -5.63 4.14
N ALA A 150 -9.26 -6.92 3.82
CA ALA A 150 -10.44 -7.78 3.73
C ALA A 150 -11.07 -8.13 5.09
N GLY A 151 -10.35 -7.89 6.19
CA GLY A 151 -10.90 -8.05 7.55
C GLY A 151 -11.83 -6.90 7.95
N ASP A 152 -11.79 -5.78 7.24
CA ASP A 152 -12.58 -4.59 7.56
C ASP A 152 -14.06 -4.81 7.19
N PRO A 153 -15.01 -4.54 8.11
CA PRO A 153 -16.44 -4.75 7.87
C PRO A 153 -16.99 -3.84 6.76
N ASN A 154 -16.31 -2.74 6.45
CA ASN A 154 -16.65 -1.82 5.37
C ASN A 154 -15.93 -2.17 4.05
N CYS A 155 -15.18 -3.28 3.97
CA CYS A 155 -14.62 -3.77 2.72
C CYS A 155 -15.74 -4.23 1.78
N ALA A 156 -16.16 -3.34 0.88
CA ALA A 156 -17.31 -3.56 0.01
C ALA A 156 -16.94 -4.11 -1.38
N VAL A 157 -15.68 -3.95 -1.80
CA VAL A 157 -15.23 -4.36 -3.14
C VAL A 157 -13.89 -5.06 -3.14
N CYS A 158 -13.84 -6.21 -3.79
CA CYS A 158 -12.63 -6.98 -4.04
C CYS A 158 -12.25 -6.87 -5.52
N LEU A 159 -11.00 -6.51 -5.80
CA LEU A 159 -10.40 -6.65 -7.12
C LEU A 159 -9.69 -7.99 -7.17
N VAL A 160 -10.20 -8.91 -8.00
CA VAL A 160 -9.71 -10.29 -8.08
C VAL A 160 -8.97 -10.47 -9.39
N MET A 161 -7.68 -10.78 -9.32
CA MET A 161 -6.89 -11.17 -10.47
C MET A 161 -7.18 -12.64 -10.78
N CYS A 162 -7.51 -12.93 -12.04
CA CYS A 162 -7.73 -14.28 -12.52
C CYS A 162 -6.99 -14.52 -13.84
N LYS A 163 -6.86 -15.78 -14.24
CA LYS A 163 -6.17 -16.18 -15.46
C LYS A 163 -7.07 -16.97 -16.40
N PRO A 164 -8.04 -16.34 -17.08
CA PRO A 164 -8.93 -17.05 -18.00
C PRO A 164 -8.24 -17.54 -19.28
N GLY A 165 -7.08 -16.98 -19.64
CA GLY A 165 -6.32 -17.38 -20.82
C GLY A 165 -5.27 -18.46 -20.53
N SER A 166 -4.96 -19.25 -21.56
CA SER A 166 -3.93 -20.30 -21.51
C SER A 166 -2.93 -20.21 -22.66
N ASP A 167 -2.83 -19.05 -23.33
CA ASP A 167 -1.89 -18.86 -24.44
C ASP A 167 -0.49 -18.56 -23.89
N ASP A 168 0.36 -19.58 -23.85
CA ASP A 168 1.73 -19.47 -23.36
C ASP A 168 2.63 -18.61 -24.25
N SER A 169 2.22 -18.30 -25.50
CA SER A 169 2.94 -17.36 -26.37
C SER A 169 2.74 -15.90 -25.93
N LYS A 170 1.68 -15.62 -25.16
CA LYS A 170 1.32 -14.29 -24.65
C LYS A 170 0.94 -14.37 -23.17
N PRO A 171 1.87 -14.77 -22.28
CA PRO A 171 1.56 -15.06 -20.88
C PRO A 171 0.94 -13.87 -20.13
N TYR A 172 1.26 -12.64 -20.53
CA TYR A 172 0.72 -11.43 -19.93
C TYR A 172 -0.72 -11.10 -20.37
N ALA A 173 -1.16 -11.62 -21.51
CA ALA A 173 -2.53 -11.45 -22.02
C ALA A 173 -3.51 -12.50 -21.46
N ASN A 174 -3.03 -13.41 -20.61
CA ASN A 174 -3.85 -14.46 -20.02
C ASN A 174 -4.60 -14.02 -18.76
N HIS A 175 -4.33 -12.82 -18.25
CA HIS A 175 -4.82 -12.37 -16.95
C HIS A 175 -5.91 -11.31 -17.07
N THR A 176 -6.90 -11.35 -16.19
CA THR A 176 -8.01 -10.40 -16.13
C THR A 176 -8.23 -9.97 -14.69
N VAL A 177 -8.62 -8.71 -14.48
CA VAL A 177 -9.05 -8.23 -13.16
C VAL A 177 -10.56 -8.14 -13.16
N LEU A 178 -11.17 -8.76 -12.15
CA LEU A 178 -12.59 -8.77 -11.92
C LEU A 178 -12.92 -7.93 -10.69
N PHE A 179 -14.07 -7.29 -10.71
CA PHE A 179 -14.64 -6.72 -9.51
C PHE A 179 -15.68 -7.64 -8.89
N VAL A 180 -15.48 -7.94 -7.62
CA VAL A 180 -16.39 -8.71 -6.78
C VAL A 180 -16.99 -7.78 -5.74
N ASP A 181 -18.32 -7.81 -5.60
CA ASP A 181 -19.02 -7.15 -4.50
C ASP A 181 -18.86 -8.05 -3.26
N ALA A 182 -17.95 -7.66 -2.35
CA ALA A 182 -17.52 -8.51 -1.25
C ALA A 182 -18.67 -8.81 -0.27
N ILE A 183 -19.54 -7.83 -0.02
CA ILE A 183 -20.70 -7.98 0.88
C ILE A 183 -21.68 -9.01 0.30
N LYS A 184 -21.97 -8.92 -1.00
CA LYS A 184 -22.82 -9.93 -1.67
C LYS A 184 -22.16 -11.30 -1.73
N ALA A 185 -20.87 -11.34 -2.02
CA ALA A 185 -20.14 -12.58 -2.12
C ALA A 185 -20.10 -13.33 -0.78
N LEU A 186 -19.83 -12.64 0.33
CA LEU A 186 -19.88 -13.20 1.68
C LEU A 186 -21.30 -13.64 2.08
N SER A 187 -22.32 -12.81 1.83
CA SER A 187 -23.71 -13.15 2.17
C SER A 187 -24.28 -14.31 1.35
N SER A 188 -23.77 -14.55 0.14
CA SER A 188 -24.14 -15.71 -0.67
C SER A 188 -23.61 -17.05 -0.12
N GLY A 189 -22.66 -17.01 0.82
CA GLY A 189 -21.94 -18.18 1.34
C GLY A 189 -20.93 -18.80 0.36
N ARG A 190 -20.77 -18.22 -0.84
CA ARG A 190 -19.81 -18.68 -1.86
C ARG A 190 -18.43 -18.04 -1.72
N GLU A 191 -18.31 -16.92 -1.02
CA GLU A 191 -17.03 -16.42 -0.50
C GLU A 191 -16.94 -16.71 1.00
N ARG A 192 -15.77 -17.12 1.45
CA ARG A 192 -15.47 -17.32 2.87
C ARG A 192 -14.17 -16.63 3.23
N LEU A 193 -14.24 -15.65 4.12
CA LEU A 193 -13.09 -15.20 4.90
C LEU A 193 -12.71 -16.35 5.85
N VAL A 194 -11.64 -17.09 5.52
CA VAL A 194 -11.24 -18.29 6.24
C VAL A 194 -10.67 -17.95 7.60
N ARG A 195 -9.73 -17.00 7.62
CA ARG A 195 -9.06 -16.52 8.83
C ARG A 195 -8.26 -15.25 8.55
N PRO A 196 -8.03 -14.44 9.59
CA PRO A 196 -6.94 -13.47 9.56
C PRO A 196 -5.58 -14.18 9.62
N LEU A 197 -4.58 -13.53 9.03
CA LEU A 197 -3.18 -13.94 9.03
C LEU A 197 -2.40 -13.10 10.03
N THR A 198 -1.35 -13.72 10.58
CA THR A 198 -0.42 -13.04 11.47
C THR A 198 0.88 -12.70 10.74
N VAL A 199 1.39 -11.50 10.93
CA VAL A 199 2.72 -11.07 10.50
C VAL A 199 3.61 -10.94 11.73
N PHE A 200 4.68 -11.73 11.77
CA PHE A 200 5.55 -11.88 12.96
C PHE A 200 4.79 -12.23 14.25
N GLY A 201 3.71 -13.01 14.15
CA GLY A 201 2.90 -13.44 15.29
C GLY A 201 1.79 -12.46 15.72
N PHE A 202 1.63 -11.33 15.03
CA PHE A 202 0.58 -10.36 15.32
C PHE A 202 -0.44 -10.29 14.19
N ASP A 203 -1.72 -10.19 14.54
CA ASP A 203 -2.73 -9.68 13.61
C ASP A 203 -2.67 -8.14 13.52
N GLU A 204 -3.47 -7.62 12.60
CA GLU A 204 -3.56 -6.20 12.27
C GLU A 204 -5.02 -5.74 12.20
N ALA A 205 -5.85 -6.31 13.07
CA ALA A 205 -7.25 -5.93 13.10
C ALA A 205 -7.44 -4.42 13.33
N PRO A 206 -8.49 -3.81 12.77
CA PRO A 206 -9.53 -4.45 11.96
C PRO A 206 -9.17 -4.68 10.48
N TYR A 207 -8.08 -4.08 9.99
CA TYR A 207 -7.74 -4.15 8.56
C TYR A 207 -7.15 -5.51 8.17
N GLY A 208 -5.96 -5.77 8.69
CA GLY A 208 -5.10 -6.93 8.49
C GLY A 208 -5.08 -7.61 7.13
N HIS A 209 -4.56 -8.83 7.15
CA HIS A 209 -4.44 -9.69 5.97
C HIS A 209 -5.29 -10.92 6.19
N CYS A 210 -6.13 -11.27 5.22
CA CYS A 210 -6.97 -12.45 5.34
C CYS A 210 -6.61 -13.52 4.31
N GLU A 211 -6.95 -14.75 4.66
CA GLU A 211 -7.13 -15.84 3.71
C GLU A 211 -8.59 -15.87 3.27
N ILE A 212 -8.84 -15.79 1.97
CA ILE A 212 -10.19 -15.77 1.38
C ILE A 212 -10.32 -16.95 0.43
N VAL A 213 -11.45 -17.66 0.52
CA VAL A 213 -11.79 -18.78 -0.35
C VAL A 213 -13.06 -18.49 -1.11
N PHE A 214 -13.05 -18.76 -2.42
CA PHE A 214 -14.25 -18.76 -3.24
C PHE A 214 -14.64 -20.21 -3.56
N GLY A 215 -15.84 -20.63 -3.16
CA GLY A 215 -16.40 -21.95 -3.43
C GLY A 215 -17.43 -21.89 -4.56
N GLN A 216 -17.08 -22.42 -5.74
CA GLN A 216 -17.97 -22.48 -6.92
C GLN A 216 -18.70 -21.15 -7.18
N TYR A 217 -17.92 -20.06 -7.18
CA TYR A 217 -18.43 -18.71 -7.32
C TYR A 217 -18.54 -18.33 -8.80
N GLU A 218 -19.73 -17.94 -9.26
CA GLU A 218 -19.94 -17.45 -10.62
C GLU A 218 -20.14 -15.94 -10.61
N MET A 219 -19.58 -15.24 -11.60
CA MET A 219 -19.68 -13.77 -11.65
C MET A 219 -21.12 -13.27 -11.85
N THR A 220 -21.98 -14.12 -12.41
CA THR A 220 -23.44 -13.93 -12.52
C THR A 220 -24.09 -13.69 -11.15
N ASP A 221 -23.53 -14.22 -10.06
CA ASP A 221 -24.06 -14.09 -8.70
C ASP A 221 -23.91 -12.67 -8.12
N CYS A 222 -22.98 -11.86 -8.65
CA CYS A 222 -22.71 -10.53 -8.09
C CYS A 222 -22.78 -9.36 -9.07
N ARG A 223 -22.64 -9.57 -10.39
CA ARG A 223 -22.37 -8.42 -11.27
C ARG A 223 -22.80 -8.39 -12.73
N GLY A 224 -23.41 -9.41 -13.34
CA GLY A 224 -23.75 -9.32 -14.78
C GLY A 224 -22.57 -8.81 -15.66
N ASP A 225 -22.86 -8.13 -16.77
CA ASP A 225 -21.89 -7.79 -17.83
C ASP A 225 -20.77 -6.79 -17.47
N ASN A 226 -20.78 -6.17 -16.28
CA ASN A 226 -19.82 -5.09 -15.90
C ASN A 226 -18.83 -5.51 -14.79
N ALA A 227 -18.56 -6.82 -14.71
CA ALA A 227 -17.65 -7.44 -13.77
C ALA A 227 -16.16 -7.26 -14.13
N VAL A 228 -15.86 -7.22 -15.43
CA VAL A 228 -14.48 -7.11 -15.92
C VAL A 228 -14.00 -5.67 -15.80
N LEU A 229 -12.83 -5.47 -15.20
CA LEU A 229 -12.15 -4.19 -15.22
C LEU A 229 -11.35 -4.07 -16.51
N HIS A 230 -11.54 -2.97 -17.24
CA HIS A 230 -10.89 -2.68 -18.53
C HIS A 230 -11.27 -3.65 -19.65
N THR A 231 -10.60 -4.81 -19.75
CA THR A 231 -10.75 -5.80 -20.83
C THR A 231 -10.33 -7.19 -20.35
N VAL A 232 -10.88 -8.23 -20.98
CA VAL A 232 -10.40 -9.60 -20.81
C VAL A 232 -8.97 -9.70 -21.36
N GLY A 233 -8.05 -10.25 -20.54
CA GLY A 233 -6.62 -10.33 -20.87
C GLY A 233 -5.81 -9.07 -20.54
N GLY A 234 -6.48 -7.96 -20.19
CA GLY A 234 -5.83 -6.68 -19.83
C GLY A 234 -5.34 -6.58 -18.39
N GLY A 235 -5.51 -7.63 -17.57
CA GLY A 235 -5.27 -7.58 -16.12
C GLY A 235 -3.82 -7.28 -15.75
N PHE A 236 -2.85 -7.84 -16.49
CA PHE A 236 -1.44 -7.59 -16.23
C PHE A 236 -1.05 -6.12 -16.46
N GLU A 237 -1.55 -5.51 -17.54
CA GLU A 237 -1.29 -4.10 -17.85
C GLU A 237 -1.80 -3.17 -16.74
N ILE A 238 -3.04 -3.41 -16.30
CA ILE A 238 -3.69 -2.61 -15.26
C ILE A 238 -2.87 -2.64 -13.97
N ILE A 239 -2.42 -3.83 -13.54
CA ILE A 239 -1.67 -4.00 -12.30
C ILE A 239 -0.31 -3.29 -12.39
N GLN A 240 0.42 -3.49 -13.49
CA GLN A 240 1.71 -2.83 -13.69
C GLN A 240 1.58 -1.30 -13.66
N SER A 241 0.46 -0.76 -14.15
CA SER A 241 0.20 0.68 -14.14
C SER A 241 0.11 1.28 -12.72
N ARG A 242 -0.32 0.49 -11.72
CA ARG A 242 -0.38 0.89 -10.32
C ARG A 242 0.94 0.66 -9.59
N LEU A 243 1.64 -0.44 -9.90
CA LEU A 243 2.84 -0.85 -9.16
C LEU A 243 3.95 0.19 -9.19
N GLY A 244 4.13 0.92 -10.29
CA GLY A 244 5.19 1.93 -10.38
C GLY A 244 5.06 3.07 -9.35
N PRO A 245 4.03 3.92 -9.44
CA PRO A 245 3.78 4.98 -8.44
C PRO A 245 3.56 4.41 -7.03
N GLY A 246 2.86 3.28 -6.91
CA GLY A 246 2.61 2.61 -5.63
C GLY A 246 3.90 2.29 -4.87
N ARG A 247 4.94 1.82 -5.56
CA ARG A 247 6.26 1.53 -4.94
C ARG A 247 6.93 2.78 -4.39
N ILE A 248 6.81 3.91 -5.07
CA ILE A 248 7.34 5.20 -4.60
C ILE A 248 6.59 5.65 -3.35
N HIS A 249 5.25 5.60 -3.36
CA HIS A 249 4.44 6.00 -2.21
C HIS A 249 4.69 5.11 -0.97
N HIS A 250 4.78 3.79 -1.15
CA HIS A 250 5.13 2.87 -0.07
C HIS A 250 6.55 3.09 0.44
N SER A 251 7.50 3.45 -0.44
CA SER A 251 8.87 3.78 -0.04
C SER A 251 8.92 5.06 0.80
N MET A 252 8.20 6.11 0.41
CA MET A 252 8.11 7.32 1.22
C MET A 252 7.46 7.04 2.57
N ARG A 253 6.35 6.28 2.61
CA ARG A 253 5.74 5.88 3.89
C ARG A 253 6.73 5.14 4.78
N ALA A 254 7.53 4.22 4.23
CA ALA A 254 8.56 3.51 4.98
C ALA A 254 9.66 4.42 5.51
N ILE A 255 10.07 5.46 4.75
CA ILE A 255 10.98 6.50 5.26
C ILE A 255 10.34 7.21 6.47
N GLY A 256 9.05 7.56 6.41
CA GLY A 256 8.32 8.13 7.55
C GLY A 256 8.32 7.24 8.79
N VAL A 257 8.14 5.93 8.62
CA VAL A 257 8.29 4.95 9.71
C VAL A 257 9.70 4.97 10.29
N GLY A 258 10.72 5.04 9.42
CA GLY A 258 12.12 5.16 9.84
C GLY A 258 12.39 6.42 10.66
N GLU A 259 11.90 7.57 10.22
CA GLU A 259 12.00 8.84 10.96
C GLU A 259 11.38 8.71 12.35
N GLN A 260 10.22 8.05 12.48
CA GLN A 260 9.59 7.80 13.78
C GLN A 260 10.42 6.88 14.69
N ALA A 261 11.03 5.83 14.14
CA ALA A 261 11.91 4.95 14.91
C ALA A 261 13.14 5.70 15.46
N LEU A 262 13.66 6.65 14.67
CA LEU A 262 14.85 7.42 14.99
C LEU A 262 14.64 8.44 16.13
N LEU A 263 13.41 8.95 16.32
CA LEU A 263 13.07 9.92 17.38
C LEU A 263 13.28 9.37 18.81
N THR A 264 13.52 8.08 18.97
CA THR A 264 13.50 7.46 20.30
C THR A 264 14.77 7.71 21.13
N ARG A 265 15.99 7.87 20.57
CA ARG A 265 17.23 8.09 21.36
C ARG A 265 18.42 8.74 20.61
N GLU A 266 19.04 9.76 21.19
CA GLU A 266 20.27 10.44 20.70
C GLU A 266 21.58 9.93 21.36
N LEU A 267 21.50 8.98 22.30
CA LEU A 267 22.65 8.54 23.11
C LEU A 267 23.80 7.91 22.29
N PHE A 268 23.52 7.46 21.07
CA PHE A 268 24.49 6.87 20.14
C PHE A 268 24.66 7.75 18.90
N GLN A 269 25.24 8.92 19.10
CA GLN A 269 25.31 10.01 18.12
C GLN A 269 25.84 9.59 16.75
N THR A 270 26.86 8.71 16.69
CA THR A 270 27.43 8.25 15.40
C THR A 270 26.45 7.40 14.60
N ALA A 271 25.79 6.43 15.24
CA ALA A 271 24.82 5.57 14.57
C ALA A 271 23.58 6.37 14.16
N TYR A 272 23.11 7.24 15.05
CA TYR A 272 22.01 8.17 14.77
C TYR A 272 22.30 9.04 13.54
N ALA A 273 23.47 9.69 13.50
CA ALA A 273 23.88 10.53 12.38
C ALA A 273 23.97 9.72 11.07
N GLN A 274 24.50 8.49 11.13
CA GLN A 274 24.57 7.62 9.95
C GLN A 274 23.17 7.26 9.42
N PHE A 275 22.20 6.97 10.30
CA PHE A 275 20.84 6.70 9.88
C PHE A 275 20.12 7.94 9.32
N GLN A 276 20.40 9.14 9.83
CA GLN A 276 19.91 10.37 9.20
C GLN A 276 20.44 10.53 7.77
N ILE A 277 21.74 10.30 7.57
CA ILE A 277 22.36 10.33 6.24
C ILE A 277 21.71 9.28 5.32
N ASP A 278 21.49 8.08 5.84
CA ASP A 278 20.87 6.98 5.07
C ASP A 278 19.42 7.30 4.67
N LEU A 279 18.61 7.86 5.58
CA LEU A 279 17.24 8.29 5.29
C LEU A 279 17.20 9.42 4.26
N GLU A 280 18.09 10.41 4.35
CA GLU A 280 18.17 11.50 3.37
C GLU A 280 18.57 10.98 1.98
N ARG A 281 19.53 10.06 1.92
CA ARG A 281 19.90 9.36 0.68
C ARG A 281 18.71 8.61 0.07
N CYS A 282 17.95 7.91 0.90
CA CYS A 282 16.72 7.23 0.50
C CYS A 282 15.67 8.20 -0.03
N ARG A 283 15.45 9.33 0.65
CA ARG A 283 14.52 10.39 0.25
C ARG A 283 14.87 10.96 -1.12
N LEU A 284 16.14 11.28 -1.35
CA LEU A 284 16.63 11.76 -2.65
C LEU A 284 16.42 10.73 -3.77
N LEU A 285 16.70 9.43 -3.52
CA LEU A 285 16.46 8.36 -4.50
C LEU A 285 14.99 8.26 -4.89
N VAL A 286 14.09 8.27 -3.89
CA VAL A 286 12.65 8.14 -4.11
C VAL A 286 12.09 9.36 -4.83
N LEU A 287 12.47 10.57 -4.42
CA LEU A 287 12.03 11.81 -5.08
C LEU A 287 12.57 11.94 -6.51
N ASN A 288 13.80 11.47 -6.78
CA ASN A 288 14.31 11.41 -8.14
C ASN A 288 13.48 10.47 -9.02
N ALA A 289 13.13 9.29 -8.51
CA ALA A 289 12.25 8.37 -9.22
C ALA A 289 10.85 8.98 -9.42
N ALA A 290 10.28 9.61 -8.40
CA ALA A 290 8.99 10.31 -8.48
C ALA A 290 9.01 11.39 -9.58
N HIS A 291 10.04 12.25 -9.58
CA HIS A 291 10.18 13.29 -10.58
C HIS A 291 10.37 12.71 -11.99
N THR A 292 11.12 11.61 -12.11
CA THR A 292 11.32 10.94 -13.41
C THR A 292 10.00 10.37 -13.93
N ILE A 293 9.11 9.84 -13.07
CA ILE A 293 7.74 9.46 -13.46
C ILE A 293 6.98 10.69 -13.99
N ASP A 294 7.06 11.82 -13.28
CA ASP A 294 6.36 13.06 -13.66
C ASP A 294 6.80 13.59 -15.04
N VAL A 295 8.07 13.39 -15.43
CA VAL A 295 8.61 13.93 -16.69
C VAL A 295 8.71 12.92 -17.85
N ARG A 296 8.81 11.61 -17.57
CA ARG A 296 9.10 10.56 -18.58
C ARG A 296 8.14 9.38 -18.56
N ASP A 297 7.17 9.34 -17.64
CA ASP A 297 6.26 8.22 -17.37
C ASP A 297 6.85 7.06 -16.53
N THR A 298 5.97 6.18 -16.06
CA THR A 298 6.33 5.03 -15.23
C THR A 298 7.13 3.96 -15.95
N LYS A 299 6.84 3.68 -17.23
CA LYS A 299 7.50 2.60 -18.00
C LYS A 299 8.97 2.93 -18.24
N ALA A 300 9.28 4.20 -18.46
CA ALA A 300 10.65 4.68 -18.62
C ALA A 300 11.45 4.75 -17.29
N THR A 301 10.77 4.63 -16.14
CA THR A 301 11.35 4.90 -14.81
C THR A 301 11.51 3.64 -13.95
N LEU A 302 11.34 2.44 -14.54
CA LEU A 302 11.38 1.17 -13.79
C LEU A 302 12.70 0.94 -13.05
N ARG A 303 13.82 1.44 -13.57
CA ARG A 303 15.13 1.31 -12.96
C ARG A 303 15.22 2.10 -11.66
N GLU A 304 14.85 3.38 -11.71
CA GLU A 304 14.89 4.29 -10.57
C GLU A 304 13.92 3.83 -9.47
N ILE A 305 12.71 3.40 -9.86
CA ILE A 305 11.71 2.82 -8.93
C ILE A 305 12.29 1.60 -8.20
N ALA A 306 12.94 0.69 -8.93
CA ALA A 306 13.54 -0.51 -8.34
C ALA A 306 14.69 -0.14 -7.38
N MET A 307 15.59 0.76 -7.79
CA MET A 307 16.70 1.22 -6.95
C MET A 307 16.19 1.82 -5.64
N ALA A 308 15.21 2.74 -5.72
CA ALA A 308 14.61 3.37 -4.56
C ALA A 308 13.97 2.34 -3.62
N LYS A 309 13.16 1.42 -4.18
CA LYS A 309 12.43 0.44 -3.37
C LYS A 309 13.36 -0.52 -2.62
N ILE A 310 14.43 -0.98 -3.27
CA ILE A 310 15.43 -1.87 -2.66
C ILE A 310 16.16 -1.15 -1.53
N GLU A 311 16.68 0.06 -1.81
CA GLU A 311 17.54 0.76 -0.86
C GLU A 311 16.78 1.25 0.37
N VAL A 312 15.57 1.80 0.17
CA VAL A 312 14.70 2.23 1.28
C VAL A 312 14.42 1.09 2.23
N THR A 313 14.10 -0.08 1.69
CA THR A 313 13.72 -1.21 2.54
C THR A 313 14.89 -1.74 3.35
N ARG A 314 16.06 -1.88 2.72
CA ARG A 314 17.29 -2.26 3.43
C ARG A 314 17.63 -1.27 4.54
N THR A 315 17.52 0.02 4.26
CA THR A 315 17.83 1.08 5.21
C THR A 315 16.85 1.11 6.38
N VAL A 316 15.55 1.10 6.09
CA VAL A 316 14.51 1.17 7.12
C VAL A 316 14.51 -0.09 8.00
N LEU A 317 14.75 -1.28 7.43
CA LEU A 317 14.87 -2.51 8.25
C LEU A 317 16.07 -2.46 9.19
N ARG A 318 17.26 -2.02 8.73
CA ARG A 318 18.43 -1.83 9.61
C ARG A 318 18.16 -0.79 10.70
N LEU A 319 17.46 0.28 10.36
CA LEU A 319 17.10 1.33 11.32
C LEU A 319 16.10 0.82 12.36
N LEU A 320 15.12 0.02 11.96
CA LEU A 320 14.16 -0.57 12.89
C LEU A 320 14.82 -1.58 13.82
N ASP A 321 15.70 -2.43 13.30
CA ASP A 321 16.50 -3.35 14.10
C ASP A 321 17.36 -2.61 15.13
N TRP A 322 18.05 -1.55 14.69
CA TRP A 322 18.78 -0.66 15.60
C TRP A 322 17.85 0.00 16.62
N GLY A 323 16.68 0.49 16.20
CA GLY A 323 15.67 1.09 17.09
C GLY A 323 15.19 0.12 18.17
N ILE A 324 14.96 -1.15 17.82
CA ILE A 324 14.65 -2.21 18.78
C ILE A 324 15.80 -2.37 19.78
N GLN A 325 17.04 -2.50 19.29
CA GLN A 325 18.22 -2.63 20.14
C GLN A 325 18.40 -1.44 21.09
N MET A 326 18.12 -0.22 20.63
CA MET A 326 18.26 0.99 21.44
C MET A 326 17.22 1.09 22.56
N ASN A 327 16.04 0.49 22.36
CA ASN A 327 14.95 0.49 23.34
C ASN A 327 14.96 -0.75 24.25
N ASP A 328 15.84 -1.72 24.01
CA ASP A 328 16.06 -2.91 24.84
C ASP A 328 14.74 -3.67 25.11
N ALA A 329 14.61 -4.33 26.27
CA ALA A 329 13.42 -5.10 26.68
C ALA A 329 12.10 -4.31 26.57
N VAL A 330 12.13 -2.98 26.67
CA VAL A 330 10.95 -2.12 26.53
C VAL A 330 10.34 -2.33 25.15
N CYS A 331 11.14 -2.52 24.11
CA CYS A 331 10.67 -2.81 22.76
C CYS A 331 9.98 -4.15 22.60
N PHE A 332 10.04 -5.07 23.56
CA PHE A 332 9.35 -6.37 23.48
C PHE A 332 8.10 -6.43 24.36
N ALA A 333 7.88 -5.43 25.22
CA ALA A 333 6.64 -5.31 25.99
C ALA A 333 5.49 -4.90 25.06
N GLY A 334 4.43 -5.69 24.99
CA GLY A 334 3.37 -5.66 23.97
C GLY A 334 2.54 -4.38 23.83
N HIS A 335 2.90 -3.29 24.49
CA HIS A 335 2.23 -1.98 24.44
C HIS A 335 3.19 -0.84 24.04
N THR A 336 4.43 -1.14 23.64
CA THR A 336 5.42 -0.11 23.32
C THR A 336 5.54 0.13 21.82
N PHE A 337 6.04 1.32 21.47
CA PHE A 337 6.08 1.87 20.12
C PHE A 337 6.86 1.01 19.09
N GLY A 338 7.83 0.20 19.54
CA GLY A 338 8.76 -0.52 18.65
C GLY A 338 8.16 -1.65 17.82
N PRO A 339 7.48 -2.66 18.41
CA PRO A 339 6.86 -3.75 17.66
C PRO A 339 5.81 -3.26 16.67
N HIS A 340 5.12 -2.16 16.99
CA HIS A 340 4.11 -1.57 16.11
C HIS A 340 4.75 -0.92 14.88
N LEU A 341 5.82 -0.14 15.04
CA LEU A 341 6.55 0.44 13.90
C LEU A 341 7.20 -0.63 13.02
N ALA A 342 7.84 -1.63 13.63
CA ALA A 342 8.44 -2.74 12.90
C ALA A 342 7.40 -3.49 12.07
N ARG A 343 6.21 -3.76 12.64
CA ARG A 343 5.06 -4.30 11.91
C ARG A 343 4.63 -3.38 10.77
N HIS A 344 4.34 -2.12 11.07
CA HIS A 344 3.84 -1.17 10.08
C HIS A 344 4.79 -1.04 8.88
N ALA A 345 6.10 -1.10 9.11
CA ALA A 345 7.10 -1.10 8.04
C ALA A 345 6.98 -2.33 7.13
N VAL A 346 6.90 -3.54 7.71
CA VAL A 346 6.81 -4.82 6.99
C VAL A 346 5.61 -4.83 6.03
N HIS A 347 4.49 -4.26 6.41
CA HIS A 347 3.30 -4.16 5.56
C HIS A 347 3.46 -3.24 4.35
N LYS A 348 4.41 -2.30 4.40
CA LYS A 348 4.77 -1.46 3.25
C LYS A 348 5.87 -2.09 2.37
N PHE A 349 6.38 -3.28 2.73
CA PHE A 349 7.44 -4.00 2.01
C PHE A 349 7.06 -5.27 1.19
N PRO A 350 5.83 -5.81 1.12
CA PRO A 350 5.59 -7.13 0.52
C PRO A 350 5.81 -7.24 -1.00
N GLU A 351 6.23 -6.17 -1.69
CA GLU A 351 6.41 -6.14 -3.14
C GLU A 351 7.86 -6.36 -3.64
N ILE A 352 8.83 -6.71 -2.77
CA ILE A 352 10.27 -6.66 -3.14
C ILE A 352 10.82 -8.01 -3.60
N GLU A 353 10.56 -9.08 -2.85
CA GLU A 353 11.23 -10.37 -3.06
C GLU A 353 10.89 -10.99 -4.42
N LYS A 354 9.59 -11.02 -4.77
CA LYS A 354 9.14 -11.55 -6.07
C LYS A 354 9.67 -10.75 -7.27
N TYR A 355 9.94 -9.45 -7.12
CA TYR A 355 10.41 -8.62 -8.23
C TYR A 355 11.91 -8.79 -8.48
N CYS A 356 12.73 -8.95 -7.43
CA CYS A 356 14.16 -9.23 -7.58
C CYS A 356 14.38 -10.57 -8.30
N GLU A 357 13.66 -11.62 -7.91
CA GLU A 357 13.73 -12.92 -8.59
C GLU A 357 13.24 -12.86 -10.05
N GLN A 358 12.12 -12.20 -10.31
CA GLN A 358 11.58 -12.04 -11.67
C GLN A 358 12.50 -11.20 -12.58
N HIS A 359 13.19 -10.19 -12.04
CA HIS A 359 14.15 -9.38 -12.81
C HIS A 359 15.49 -10.07 -13.02
N GLU A 360 15.95 -10.89 -12.07
CA GLU A 360 17.13 -11.76 -12.26
C GLU A 360 16.88 -12.81 -13.35
N GLN A 361 15.69 -13.43 -13.36
CA GLN A 361 15.24 -14.30 -14.46
C GLN A 361 15.26 -13.57 -15.81
N ARG A 362 14.77 -12.32 -15.84
CA ARG A 362 14.75 -11.46 -17.05
C ARG A 362 16.15 -11.06 -17.52
N ARG A 363 17.11 -10.84 -16.61
CA ARG A 363 18.52 -10.59 -16.96
C ARG A 363 19.21 -11.84 -17.47
N ALA A 364 18.91 -13.01 -16.90
CA ALA A 364 19.46 -14.28 -17.33
C ALA A 364 18.95 -14.71 -18.73
N GLU A 365 17.69 -14.40 -19.07
CA GLU A 365 17.13 -14.64 -20.40
C GLU A 365 17.68 -13.69 -21.47
N VAL A 366 17.79 -12.39 -21.16
CA VAL A 366 18.32 -11.39 -22.11
C VAL A 366 19.84 -11.52 -22.31
N ALA A 367 20.58 -12.05 -21.32
CA ALA A 367 22.01 -12.33 -21.48
C ALA A 367 22.32 -13.63 -22.24
N ARG A 368 21.30 -14.44 -22.56
CA ARG A 368 21.42 -15.68 -23.37
C ARG A 368 21.04 -15.49 -24.85
N LEU A 369 20.53 -14.31 -25.21
CA LEU A 369 20.32 -13.85 -26.58
C LEU A 369 21.45 -12.88 -26.97
#